data_AF-A0A950R3R2-F1
#
_entry.id   AF-A0A950R3R2-F1
#
_cell.length_a   1.000
_cell.length_b   1.000
_cell.length_c   1.000
_cell.angle_alpha   90.00
_cell.angle_beta   90.00
_cell.angle_gamma   90.00
#
_symmetry.space_group_name_H-M   'P 1'
#
loop_
_entity.id
_entity.type
_entity.pdbx_description
1 polymer ?
#
loop_
_entity_poly.entity_id
_entity_poly.type
_entity_poly.pdbx_seq_one_letter_code
_entity_poly.pdbx_strand_id
1 'polypeptide(L)'
;MTATKSTTTRRTASPSVVETDPRWARVLARDKAADGQLWYSVSTTGVYCRPSCPSRIPNPGNVQLHDSLESAKATGFRPCKRCKPDGASIDAGNAALVAKACRIIEESEEEPSLEDLVKAIGRSQSYFHRVFKATTGLTPKDYAAADRAKKVRQGLASGHTVTEAIYDAGFNSSGRFYEKSTDMLGMTPSRYRAGGTDEEIRFAVGQTSLGAILVASSRKGVAAILLGDDPDELVRNLQDRFPKAHLIGADS
;
A
#
# COMPACT_ATOMS: atom_id res chain seq x y z
N MET A 1 -12.90 -61.84 42.88
CA MET A 1 -11.56 -61.29 42.59
C MET A 1 -11.74 -60.03 41.76
N THR A 2 -11.79 -58.89 42.43
CA THR A 2 -11.94 -57.56 41.81
C THR A 2 -10.81 -56.70 42.34
N ALA A 3 -9.85 -56.36 41.48
CA ALA A 3 -8.86 -55.31 41.75
C ALA A 3 -8.35 -54.80 40.39
N THR A 4 -8.82 -53.63 39.93
CA THR A 4 -8.29 -52.27 40.14
C THR A 4 -7.48 -51.83 38.93
N LYS A 5 -8.12 -51.09 38.02
CA LYS A 5 -7.44 -50.35 36.95
C LYS A 5 -6.77 -49.11 37.56
N SER A 6 -5.45 -49.05 37.51
CA SER A 6 -4.68 -47.85 37.85
C SER A 6 -4.87 -46.80 36.76
N THR A 7 -5.55 -45.70 37.11
CA THR A 7 -5.69 -44.51 36.29
C THR A 7 -4.40 -43.69 36.38
N THR A 8 -3.63 -43.63 35.30
CA THR A 8 -2.47 -42.74 35.18
C THR A 8 -2.95 -41.29 35.07
N THR A 9 -2.84 -40.55 36.16
CA THR A 9 -3.11 -39.11 36.22
C THR A 9 -2.12 -38.36 35.31
N ARG A 10 -2.63 -37.75 34.24
CA ARG A 10 -1.86 -36.90 33.32
C ARG A 10 -1.43 -35.64 34.09
N ARG A 11 -0.14 -35.57 34.45
CA ARG A 11 0.45 -34.43 35.17
C ARG A 11 0.47 -33.22 34.24
N THR A 12 -0.47 -32.29 34.41
CA THR A 12 -0.46 -30.97 33.77
C THR A 12 0.80 -30.23 34.20
N ALA A 13 1.73 -30.01 33.27
CA ALA A 13 2.93 -29.21 33.52
C ALA A 13 2.51 -27.75 33.77
N SER A 14 3.10 -27.13 34.80
CA SER A 14 2.91 -25.70 35.07
C SER A 14 3.41 -24.87 33.88
N PRO A 15 2.70 -23.80 33.50
CA PRO A 15 3.10 -22.98 32.38
C PRO A 15 4.47 -22.34 32.64
N SER A 16 5.30 -22.28 31.60
CA SER A 16 6.58 -21.58 31.64
C SER A 16 6.40 -20.07 31.84
N VAL A 17 7.40 -19.37 32.39
CA VAL A 17 7.36 -17.91 32.60
C VAL A 17 7.03 -17.15 31.31
N VAL A 18 7.50 -17.66 30.17
CA VAL A 18 7.19 -17.10 28.84
C VAL A 18 5.73 -17.28 28.46
N GLU A 19 5.10 -18.43 28.79
CA GLU A 19 3.68 -18.65 28.48
C GLU A 19 2.75 -17.66 29.18
N THR A 20 3.16 -17.17 30.35
CA THR A 20 2.43 -16.16 31.11
C THR A 20 2.79 -14.72 30.72
N ASP A 21 3.83 -14.51 29.91
CA ASP A 21 4.25 -13.18 29.48
C ASP A 21 3.34 -12.65 28.35
N PRO A 22 2.73 -11.45 28.48
CA PRO A 22 1.85 -10.91 27.45
C PRO A 22 2.54 -10.72 26.09
N ARG A 23 3.87 -10.53 26.06
CA ARG A 23 4.65 -10.43 24.83
C ARG A 23 4.64 -11.75 24.05
N TRP A 24 4.49 -12.89 24.72
CA TRP A 24 4.41 -14.19 24.05
C TRP A 24 3.15 -14.31 23.18
N ALA A 25 2.02 -13.76 23.62
CA ALA A 25 0.79 -13.72 22.82
C ALA A 25 1.01 -12.99 21.48
N ARG A 26 1.84 -11.93 21.46
CA ARG A 26 2.21 -11.21 20.23
C ARG A 26 3.03 -12.08 19.27
N VAL A 27 3.93 -12.92 19.79
CA VAL A 27 4.69 -13.91 18.99
C VAL A 27 3.75 -14.99 18.43
N LEU A 28 2.82 -15.50 19.23
CA LEU A 28 1.83 -16.50 18.79
C LEU A 28 0.93 -15.95 17.66
N ALA A 29 0.50 -14.69 17.79
CA ALA A 29 -0.31 -14.00 16.79
C ALA A 29 0.48 -13.59 15.54
N ARG A 30 1.81 -13.72 15.54
CA ARG A 30 2.72 -13.16 14.53
C ARG A 30 2.46 -11.67 14.29
N ASP A 31 2.27 -10.94 15.38
CA ASP A 31 1.93 -9.52 15.37
C ASP A 31 3.06 -8.71 14.71
N LYS A 32 2.77 -8.18 13.51
CA LYS A 32 3.71 -7.35 12.74
C LYS A 32 3.97 -6.01 13.40
N ALA A 33 3.03 -5.47 14.18
CA ALA A 33 3.22 -4.22 14.91
C ALA A 33 4.19 -4.40 16.09
N ALA A 34 4.53 -5.63 16.46
CA ALA A 34 5.54 -5.93 17.48
C ALA A 34 6.97 -5.99 16.94
N ASP A 35 7.14 -6.07 15.61
CA ASP A 35 8.46 -6.09 15.00
C ASP A 35 9.19 -4.78 15.29
N GLY A 36 10.43 -4.87 15.79
CA GLY A 36 11.21 -3.68 16.18
C GLY A 36 10.96 -3.21 17.60
N GLN A 37 9.94 -3.72 18.28
CA GLN A 37 9.67 -3.49 19.70
C GLN A 37 10.07 -4.69 20.58
N LEU A 38 10.13 -5.88 19.98
CA LEU A 38 10.35 -7.15 20.65
C LEU A 38 11.13 -8.10 19.75
N TRP A 39 11.98 -8.91 20.35
CA TRP A 39 12.65 -10.05 19.73
C TRP A 39 12.51 -11.27 20.64
N TYR A 40 12.68 -12.46 20.07
CA TYR A 40 12.76 -13.68 20.86
C TYR A 40 13.89 -14.58 20.37
N SER A 41 14.52 -15.31 21.27
CA SER A 41 15.56 -16.28 20.97
C SER A 41 15.12 -17.68 21.38
N VAL A 42 15.65 -18.71 20.70
CA VAL A 42 15.25 -20.11 20.89
C VAL A 42 16.49 -20.96 21.16
N SER A 43 16.66 -21.39 22.42
CA SER A 43 17.86 -22.09 22.90
C SER A 43 18.18 -23.36 22.12
N THR A 44 17.18 -24.15 21.78
CA THR A 44 17.35 -25.43 21.05
C THR A 44 17.84 -25.28 19.62
N THR A 45 17.65 -24.11 19.00
CA THR A 45 18.09 -23.85 17.62
C THR A 45 19.24 -22.87 17.52
N GLY A 46 19.56 -22.15 18.60
CA GLY A 46 20.55 -21.08 18.61
C GLY A 46 20.19 -19.95 17.65
N VAL A 47 18.90 -19.63 17.52
CA VAL A 47 18.38 -18.61 16.59
C VAL A 47 17.56 -17.58 17.35
N TYR A 48 17.74 -16.29 17.01
CA TYR A 48 16.81 -15.24 17.40
C TYR A 48 16.00 -14.71 16.20
N CYS A 49 14.80 -14.24 16.51
CA CYS A 49 13.71 -13.96 15.59
C CYS A 49 12.95 -12.69 16.00
N ARG A 50 12.07 -12.23 15.11
CA ARG A 50 11.02 -11.24 15.40
C ARG A 50 9.68 -11.91 15.66
N PRO A 51 8.73 -11.24 16.34
CA PRO A 51 7.39 -11.75 16.59
C PRO A 51 6.66 -12.20 15.31
N SER A 52 6.78 -11.47 14.20
CA SER A 52 6.12 -11.81 12.93
C SER A 52 6.73 -13.02 12.18
N CYS A 53 7.74 -13.69 12.74
CA CYS A 53 8.50 -14.70 12.03
C CYS A 53 7.60 -15.84 11.49
N PRO A 54 7.67 -16.17 10.19
CA PRO A 54 6.84 -17.23 9.59
C PRO A 54 7.32 -18.65 9.95
N SER A 55 8.40 -18.77 10.71
CA SER A 55 8.90 -20.05 11.21
C SER A 55 7.87 -20.72 12.14
N ARG A 56 8.03 -22.02 12.35
CA ARG A 56 7.22 -22.76 13.32
C ARG A 56 7.40 -22.11 14.70
N ILE A 57 6.28 -21.93 15.42
CA ILE A 57 6.30 -21.41 16.79
C ILE A 57 7.08 -22.40 17.67
N PRO A 58 8.14 -21.95 18.35
CA PRO A 58 8.95 -22.81 19.23
C PRO A 58 8.19 -23.14 20.52
N ASN A 59 8.63 -24.18 21.23
CA ASN A 59 8.16 -24.43 22.58
C ASN A 59 8.58 -23.26 23.50
N PRO A 60 7.66 -22.60 24.20
CA PRO A 60 7.96 -21.44 25.05
C PRO A 60 8.97 -21.74 26.16
N GLY A 61 9.09 -22.99 26.62
CA GLY A 61 10.12 -23.40 27.58
C GLY A 61 11.57 -23.26 27.06
N ASN A 62 11.75 -23.12 25.75
CA ASN A 62 13.05 -22.89 25.10
C ASN A 62 13.21 -21.43 24.61
N VAL A 63 12.27 -20.55 24.94
CA VAL A 63 12.24 -19.17 24.44
C VAL A 63 12.76 -18.22 25.49
N GLN A 64 13.49 -17.19 25.04
CA GLN A 64 13.74 -15.98 25.82
C GLN A 64 13.24 -14.78 25.02
N LEU A 65 12.57 -13.85 25.70
CA LEU A 65 12.05 -12.60 25.12
C LEU A 65 13.03 -11.45 25.39
N HIS A 66 13.15 -10.54 24.43
CA HIS A 66 14.11 -9.44 24.45
C HIS A 66 13.45 -8.14 24.02
N ASP A 67 13.61 -7.07 24.81
CA ASP A 67 13.05 -5.74 24.51
C ASP A 67 13.91 -4.94 23.51
N SER A 68 15.10 -5.45 23.16
CA SER A 68 15.97 -4.84 22.17
C SER A 68 16.70 -5.86 21.32
N LEU A 69 17.14 -5.43 20.14
CA LEU A 69 17.94 -6.24 19.24
C LEU A 69 19.31 -6.59 19.86
N GLU A 70 19.90 -5.67 20.61
CA GLU A 70 21.16 -5.84 21.31
C GLU A 70 21.08 -6.97 22.34
N SER A 71 19.98 -7.02 23.10
CA SER A 71 19.74 -8.11 24.07
C SER A 71 19.60 -9.46 23.36
N ALA A 72 18.92 -9.52 22.22
CA ALA A 72 18.81 -10.74 21.44
C ALA A 72 20.18 -11.19 20.88
N LYS A 73 21.00 -10.25 20.40
CA LYS A 73 22.37 -10.53 19.91
C LYS A 73 23.31 -10.99 21.02
N ALA A 74 23.16 -10.45 22.23
CA ALA A 74 23.99 -10.79 23.38
C ALA A 74 23.87 -12.26 23.81
N THR A 75 22.83 -12.98 23.36
CA THR A 75 22.71 -14.44 23.54
C THR A 75 23.78 -15.24 22.78
N GLY A 76 24.47 -14.63 21.80
CA GLY A 76 25.40 -15.31 20.91
C GLY A 76 24.70 -16.16 19.83
N PHE A 77 23.38 -16.11 19.74
CA PHE A 77 22.62 -16.86 18.74
C PHE A 77 22.70 -16.17 17.38
N ARG A 78 22.48 -16.93 16.31
CA ARG A 78 22.49 -16.38 14.94
C ARG A 78 21.13 -15.74 14.58
N PRO A 79 21.10 -14.70 13.75
CA PRO A 79 19.85 -14.15 13.25
C PRO A 79 19.09 -15.17 12.39
N CYS A 80 17.77 -15.20 12.52
CA CYS A 80 16.92 -16.01 11.67
C CYS A 80 16.99 -15.57 10.21
N LYS A 81 17.30 -16.50 9.29
CA LYS A 81 17.37 -16.23 7.85
C LYS A 81 16.01 -15.93 7.20
N ARG A 82 14.90 -16.31 7.84
CA ARG A 82 13.54 -16.10 7.32
C ARG A 82 13.01 -14.71 7.64
N CYS A 83 13.02 -14.30 8.91
CA CYS A 83 12.52 -12.98 9.31
C CYS A 83 13.60 -11.89 9.29
N LYS A 84 14.89 -12.23 9.13
CA LYS A 84 16.03 -11.31 9.07
C LYS A 84 15.97 -10.23 10.16
N PRO A 85 16.06 -10.64 11.44
CA PRO A 85 15.68 -9.82 12.58
C PRO A 85 16.51 -8.53 12.76
N ASP A 86 17.66 -8.42 12.11
CA ASP A 86 18.58 -7.28 12.23
C ASP A 86 18.21 -6.05 11.37
N GLY A 87 17.39 -6.21 10.32
CA GLY A 87 17.17 -5.17 9.29
C GLY A 87 15.89 -4.34 9.46
N ALA A 88 15.32 -3.80 8.39
CA ALA A 88 13.91 -3.40 8.38
C ALA A 88 13.01 -4.65 8.37
N SER A 89 11.74 -4.54 8.78
CA SER A 89 10.80 -5.65 8.57
C SER A 89 10.64 -5.92 7.08
N ILE A 90 10.23 -7.14 6.72
CA ILE A 90 9.97 -7.49 5.32
C ILE A 90 8.96 -6.52 4.72
N ASP A 91 7.93 -6.14 5.48
CA ASP A 91 6.90 -5.20 5.04
C ASP A 91 7.44 -3.78 4.87
N ALA A 92 8.25 -3.29 5.81
CA ALA A 92 8.90 -1.99 5.66
C ALA A 92 9.85 -1.96 4.45
N GLY A 93 10.62 -3.03 4.25
CA GLY A 93 11.47 -3.18 3.07
C GLY A 93 10.69 -3.24 1.77
N ASN A 94 9.54 -3.92 1.77
CA ASN A 94 8.62 -3.99 0.64
C ASN A 94 7.96 -2.63 0.35
N ALA A 95 7.53 -1.90 1.37
CA ALA A 95 6.99 -0.56 1.24
C ALA A 95 8.03 0.41 0.66
N ALA A 96 9.27 0.38 1.16
CA ALA A 96 10.37 1.16 0.61
C ALA A 96 10.68 0.81 -0.85
N LEU A 97 10.63 -0.48 -1.20
CA LEU A 97 10.79 -0.94 -2.58
C LEU A 97 9.70 -0.40 -3.49
N VAL A 98 8.44 -0.48 -3.05
CA VAL A 98 7.29 0.01 -3.82
C VAL A 98 7.35 1.53 -3.97
N ALA A 99 7.66 2.26 -2.90
CA ALA A 99 7.85 3.71 -2.94
C ALA A 99 8.94 4.12 -3.92
N LYS A 100 10.07 3.39 -3.96
CA LYS A 100 11.13 3.62 -4.96
C LYS A 100 10.61 3.42 -6.38
N ALA A 101 9.85 2.35 -6.63
CA ALA A 101 9.28 2.09 -7.94
C ALA A 101 8.24 3.17 -8.36
N CYS A 102 7.39 3.63 -7.43
CA CYS A 102 6.47 4.74 -7.68
C CYS A 102 7.21 6.01 -8.09
N ARG A 103 8.27 6.38 -7.37
CA ARG A 103 9.10 7.56 -7.74
C ARG A 103 9.70 7.43 -9.13
N ILE A 104 10.25 6.27 -9.49
CA ILE A 104 10.78 6.05 -10.83
C ILE A 104 9.69 6.27 -11.88
N ILE A 105 8.47 5.76 -11.66
CA ILE A 105 7.34 5.96 -12.58
C ILE A 105 6.98 7.46 -12.68
N GLU A 106 6.91 8.16 -11.54
CA GLU A 106 6.51 9.56 -11.46
C GLU A 106 7.55 10.52 -12.07
N GLU A 107 8.84 10.23 -11.90
CA GLU A 107 9.96 11.06 -12.36
C GLU A 107 10.37 10.77 -13.82
N SER A 108 9.93 9.65 -14.39
CA SER A 108 10.25 9.32 -15.78
C SER A 108 9.42 10.14 -16.77
N GLU A 109 10.08 10.64 -17.82
CA GLU A 109 9.44 11.31 -18.96
C GLU A 109 8.62 10.31 -19.80
N GLU A 110 9.20 9.14 -20.06
CA GLU A 110 8.54 8.02 -20.72
C GLU A 110 8.17 6.91 -19.73
N GLU A 111 7.11 6.14 -20.03
CA GLU A 111 6.70 5.02 -19.19
C GLU A 111 7.83 3.97 -19.09
N PRO A 112 8.40 3.75 -17.89
CA PRO A 112 9.51 2.80 -17.75
C PRO A 112 9.02 1.38 -18.02
N SER A 113 9.87 0.57 -18.66
CA SER A 113 9.54 -0.82 -18.88
C SER A 113 9.48 -1.58 -17.54
N LEU A 114 8.73 -2.69 -17.51
CA LEU A 114 8.71 -3.54 -16.34
C LEU A 114 10.11 -4.10 -16.01
N GLU A 115 10.94 -4.32 -17.03
CA GLU A 115 12.32 -4.77 -16.85
C GLU A 115 13.18 -3.72 -16.15
N ASP A 116 13.03 -2.44 -16.52
CA ASP A 116 13.76 -1.32 -15.88
C ASP A 116 13.38 -1.17 -14.41
N LEU A 117 12.07 -1.26 -14.11
CA LEU A 117 11.59 -1.21 -12.73
C LEU A 117 12.15 -2.37 -11.90
N VAL A 118 12.14 -3.58 -12.45
CA VAL A 118 12.61 -4.81 -11.79
C VAL A 118 14.13 -4.77 -11.57
N LYS A 119 14.89 -4.23 -12.54
CA LYS A 119 16.34 -3.99 -12.42
C LYS A 119 16.65 -2.96 -11.34
N ALA A 120 15.90 -1.87 -11.26
CA ALA A 120 16.11 -0.81 -10.28
C ALA A 120 15.86 -1.24 -8.82
N ILE A 121 14.98 -2.23 -8.61
CA ILE A 121 14.65 -2.76 -7.28
C ILE A 121 15.45 -4.03 -6.90
N GLY A 122 16.11 -4.70 -7.86
CA GLY A 122 16.91 -5.90 -7.61
C GLY A 122 16.11 -7.13 -7.17
N ARG A 123 14.88 -7.31 -7.68
CA ARG A 123 14.00 -8.45 -7.38
C ARG A 123 13.51 -9.10 -8.67
N SER A 124 12.83 -10.25 -8.58
CA SER A 124 12.19 -10.85 -9.75
C SER A 124 10.87 -10.15 -10.07
N GLN A 125 10.46 -10.20 -11.34
CA GLN A 125 9.20 -9.63 -11.82
C GLN A 125 7.97 -10.14 -11.05
N SER A 126 7.88 -11.45 -10.83
CA SER A 126 6.75 -12.05 -10.10
C SER A 126 6.68 -11.58 -8.65
N TYR A 127 7.83 -11.41 -7.99
CA TYR A 127 7.89 -10.88 -6.63
C TYR A 127 7.42 -9.42 -6.61
N PHE A 128 7.97 -8.60 -7.51
CA PHE A 128 7.64 -7.19 -7.61
C PHE A 128 6.15 -6.97 -7.85
N HIS A 129 5.57 -7.65 -8.83
CA HIS A 129 4.16 -7.49 -9.16
C HIS A 129 3.24 -7.84 -7.97
N ARG A 130 3.54 -8.93 -7.26
CA ARG A 130 2.76 -9.34 -6.07
C ARG A 130 2.88 -8.31 -4.95
N VAL A 131 4.10 -7.86 -4.66
CA VAL A 131 4.33 -6.89 -3.58
C VAL A 131 3.73 -5.53 -3.91
N PHE A 132 3.92 -5.05 -5.15
CA PHE A 132 3.34 -3.79 -5.59
C PHE A 132 1.83 -3.79 -5.46
N LYS A 133 1.15 -4.83 -5.97
CA LYS A 133 -0.31 -4.96 -5.86
C LYS A 133 -0.78 -5.09 -4.41
N ALA A 134 -0.05 -5.82 -3.57
CA ALA A 134 -0.40 -5.95 -2.15
C ALA A 134 -0.26 -4.61 -1.39
N THR A 135 0.69 -3.77 -1.79
CA THR A 135 0.95 -2.48 -1.14
C THR A 135 0.07 -1.35 -1.67
N THR A 136 -0.14 -1.25 -2.99
CA THR A 136 -0.85 -0.12 -3.61
C THR A 136 -2.28 -0.44 -4.03
N GLY A 137 -2.65 -1.72 -4.08
CA GLY A 137 -3.90 -2.19 -4.67
C GLY A 137 -3.90 -2.24 -6.20
N LEU A 138 -2.91 -1.63 -6.86
CA LEU A 138 -2.80 -1.52 -8.32
C LEU A 138 -1.68 -2.38 -8.89
N THR A 139 -1.72 -2.68 -10.18
CA THR A 139 -0.52 -3.19 -10.86
C THR A 139 0.44 -2.02 -11.16
N PRO A 140 1.75 -2.26 -11.35
CA PRO A 140 2.69 -1.19 -11.75
C PRO A 140 2.25 -0.45 -13.02
N LYS A 141 1.65 -1.18 -13.98
CA LYS A 141 1.14 -0.62 -15.23
C LYS A 141 -0.08 0.29 -15.00
N ASP A 142 -1.01 -0.14 -14.15
CA ASP A 142 -2.19 0.67 -13.83
C ASP A 142 -1.78 1.92 -13.04
N TYR A 143 -0.78 1.82 -12.17
CA TYR A 143 -0.20 2.96 -11.47
C TYR A 143 0.43 3.96 -12.44
N ALA A 144 1.24 3.48 -13.38
CA ALA A 144 1.85 4.34 -14.41
C ALA A 144 0.79 5.01 -15.31
N ALA A 145 -0.28 4.29 -15.67
CA ALA A 145 -1.39 4.87 -16.40
C ALA A 145 -2.13 5.95 -15.60
N ALA A 146 -2.33 5.75 -14.29
CA ALA A 146 -2.94 6.73 -13.40
C ALA A 146 -2.07 7.97 -13.19
N ASP A 147 -0.75 7.81 -13.09
CA ASP A 147 0.19 8.94 -13.02
C ASP A 147 0.17 9.77 -14.31
N ARG A 148 0.22 9.13 -15.49
CA ARG A 148 0.07 9.83 -16.77
C ARG A 148 -1.26 10.58 -16.86
N ALA A 149 -2.35 9.96 -16.41
CA ALA A 149 -3.66 10.62 -16.34
C ALA A 149 -3.65 11.87 -15.44
N LYS A 150 -2.91 11.82 -14.34
CA LYS A 150 -2.72 12.98 -13.45
C LYS A 150 -1.92 14.08 -14.16
N LYS A 151 -0.80 13.75 -14.83
CA LYS A 151 0.02 14.71 -15.60
C LYS A 151 -0.78 15.40 -16.70
N VAL A 152 -1.58 14.65 -17.48
CA VAL A 152 -2.48 15.22 -18.49
C VAL A 152 -3.47 16.21 -17.87
N ARG A 153 -4.14 15.81 -16.78
CA ARG A 153 -5.11 16.67 -16.08
C ARG A 153 -4.48 17.97 -15.57
N GLN A 154 -3.24 17.91 -15.09
CA GLN A 154 -2.47 19.07 -14.65
C GLN A 154 -2.09 19.97 -15.83
N GLY A 155 -1.55 19.40 -16.92
CA GLY A 155 -1.19 20.16 -18.11
C GLY A 155 -2.39 20.89 -18.73
N LEU A 156 -3.54 20.22 -18.84
CA LEU A 156 -4.77 20.83 -19.35
C LEU A 156 -5.28 21.96 -18.44
N ALA A 157 -5.16 21.82 -17.12
CA ALA A 157 -5.56 22.85 -16.16
C ALA A 157 -4.62 24.07 -16.20
N SER A 158 -3.33 23.87 -16.47
CA SER A 158 -2.33 24.94 -16.63
C SER A 158 -2.41 25.68 -17.97
N GLY A 159 -3.37 25.33 -18.85
CA GLY A 159 -3.64 26.03 -20.09
C GLY A 159 -2.94 25.48 -21.34
N HIS A 160 -2.09 24.45 -21.20
CA HIS A 160 -1.46 23.78 -22.34
C HIS A 160 -2.49 23.31 -23.35
N THR A 161 -2.09 23.24 -24.61
CA THR A 161 -2.91 22.60 -25.64
C THR A 161 -3.09 21.12 -25.31
N VAL A 162 -4.12 20.50 -25.88
CA VAL A 162 -4.35 19.06 -25.72
C VAL A 162 -3.12 18.28 -26.19
N THR A 163 -2.51 18.68 -27.30
CA THR A 163 -1.31 18.03 -27.85
C THR A 163 -0.12 18.13 -26.90
N GLU A 164 0.21 19.32 -26.39
CA GLU A 164 1.32 19.51 -25.42
C GLU A 164 1.11 18.68 -24.15
N ALA A 165 -0.08 18.75 -23.55
CA ALA A 165 -0.38 17.99 -22.33
C ALA A 165 -0.27 16.47 -22.50
N ILE A 166 -0.47 15.96 -23.72
CA ILE A 166 -0.30 14.54 -24.06
C ILE A 166 1.19 14.19 -24.17
N TYR A 167 1.96 15.01 -24.89
CA TYR A 167 3.40 14.79 -25.06
C TYR A 167 4.13 14.88 -23.71
N ASP A 168 3.84 15.91 -22.91
CA ASP A 168 4.44 16.10 -21.58
C ASP A 168 4.09 14.97 -20.61
N ALA A 169 2.97 14.28 -20.84
CA ALA A 169 2.56 13.12 -20.06
C ALA A 169 3.13 11.79 -20.59
N GLY A 170 4.02 11.80 -21.58
CA GLY A 170 4.72 10.62 -22.07
C GLY A 170 3.90 9.75 -23.02
N PHE A 171 2.90 10.30 -23.72
CA PHE A 171 2.15 9.57 -24.74
C PHE A 171 2.83 9.67 -26.12
N ASN A 172 3.37 8.55 -26.60
CA ASN A 172 4.04 8.45 -27.91
C ASN A 172 3.07 8.44 -29.12
N SER A 173 1.76 8.53 -28.89
CA SER A 173 0.74 8.53 -29.95
C SER A 173 -0.54 9.23 -29.49
N SER A 174 -0.96 10.23 -30.27
CA SER A 174 -2.23 10.93 -30.08
C SER A 174 -3.45 10.00 -30.20
N GLY A 175 -3.41 9.01 -31.10
CA GLY A 175 -4.53 8.07 -31.32
C GLY A 175 -4.89 7.24 -30.09
N ARG A 176 -3.89 6.59 -29.48
CA ARG A 176 -4.09 5.81 -28.24
C ARG A 176 -4.51 6.66 -27.06
N PHE A 177 -4.10 7.94 -27.05
CA PHE A 177 -4.58 8.88 -26.05
C PHE A 177 -6.06 9.18 -26.25
N TYR A 178 -6.48 9.59 -27.45
CA TYR A 178 -7.88 9.97 -27.68
C TYR A 178 -8.85 8.82 -27.35
N GLU A 179 -8.47 7.58 -27.68
CA GLU A 179 -9.22 6.37 -27.30
C GLU A 179 -9.47 6.24 -25.80
N LYS A 180 -8.49 6.58 -24.95
CA LYS A 180 -8.57 6.39 -23.49
C LYS A 180 -8.85 7.65 -22.70
N SER A 181 -8.67 8.81 -23.32
CA SER A 181 -8.73 10.12 -22.66
C SER A 181 -10.11 10.43 -22.11
N THR A 182 -11.16 9.98 -22.80
CA THR A 182 -12.53 10.23 -22.36
C THR A 182 -12.84 9.48 -21.07
N ASP A 183 -12.50 8.19 -21.02
CA ASP A 183 -12.69 7.36 -19.82
C ASP A 183 -11.84 7.87 -18.65
N MET A 184 -10.65 8.38 -18.95
CA MET A 184 -9.68 8.90 -17.99
C MET A 184 -10.10 10.25 -17.37
N LEU A 185 -10.68 11.13 -18.17
CA LEU A 185 -11.03 12.50 -17.77
C LEU A 185 -12.50 12.63 -17.37
N GLY A 186 -13.30 11.61 -17.64
CA GLY A 186 -14.76 11.68 -17.57
C GLY A 186 -15.36 12.66 -18.56
N MET A 187 -14.64 13.13 -19.58
CA MET A 187 -15.14 14.04 -20.63
C MET A 187 -14.08 14.15 -21.74
N THR A 188 -14.35 14.91 -22.82
CA THR A 188 -13.32 15.12 -23.84
C THR A 188 -12.21 16.04 -23.32
N PRO A 189 -10.94 15.87 -23.75
CA PRO A 189 -9.84 16.76 -23.36
C PRO A 189 -10.13 18.24 -23.59
N SER A 190 -10.78 18.57 -24.72
CA SER A 190 -11.15 19.96 -25.05
C SER A 190 -12.14 20.56 -24.07
N ARG A 191 -13.17 19.79 -23.64
CA ARG A 191 -14.15 20.25 -22.65
C ARG A 191 -13.53 20.34 -21.26
N TYR A 192 -12.72 19.37 -20.89
CA TYR A 192 -11.97 19.39 -19.64
C TYR A 192 -11.13 20.66 -19.53
N ARG A 193 -10.32 20.97 -20.56
CA ARG A 193 -9.53 22.20 -20.65
C ARG A 193 -10.38 23.47 -20.62
N ALA A 194 -11.56 23.43 -21.24
CA ALA A 194 -12.46 24.58 -21.27
C ALA A 194 -13.17 24.84 -19.93
N GLY A 195 -12.89 24.06 -18.87
CA GLY A 195 -13.53 24.18 -17.56
C GLY A 195 -14.86 23.44 -17.48
N GLY A 196 -15.03 22.38 -18.27
CA GLY A 196 -16.23 21.54 -18.27
C GLY A 196 -17.42 22.13 -19.02
N THR A 197 -17.17 22.97 -20.05
CA THR A 197 -18.25 23.54 -20.87
C THR A 197 -19.18 22.45 -21.42
N ASP A 198 -20.49 22.69 -21.29
CA ASP A 198 -21.57 21.77 -21.66
C ASP A 198 -21.53 20.40 -20.95
N GLU A 199 -20.79 20.28 -19.84
CA GLU A 199 -20.81 19.10 -18.98
C GLU A 199 -21.71 19.31 -17.77
N GLU A 200 -22.51 18.30 -17.49
CA GLU A 200 -23.27 18.16 -16.25
C GLU A 200 -22.49 17.20 -15.35
N ILE A 201 -22.00 17.70 -14.22
CA ILE A 201 -21.17 16.93 -13.30
C ILE A 201 -21.95 16.75 -12.00
N ARG A 202 -22.37 15.51 -11.73
CA ARG A 202 -22.94 15.14 -10.45
C ARG A 202 -21.81 14.87 -9.47
N PHE A 203 -21.92 15.37 -8.25
CA PHE A 203 -20.94 15.09 -7.22
C PHE A 203 -21.58 14.76 -5.88
N ALA A 204 -20.87 14.00 -5.08
CA ALA A 204 -21.22 13.69 -3.70
C ALA A 204 -20.00 13.83 -2.81
N VAL A 205 -20.21 14.25 -1.57
CA VAL A 205 -19.18 14.31 -0.54
C VAL A 205 -19.51 13.32 0.55
N GLY A 206 -18.52 12.54 0.98
CA GLY A 206 -18.65 11.54 2.03
C GLY A 206 -17.49 11.60 3.01
N GLN A 207 -17.65 10.95 4.16
CA GLN A 207 -16.59 10.80 5.16
C GLN A 207 -15.98 9.40 5.09
N THR A 208 -14.65 9.34 5.23
CA THR A 208 -13.88 8.10 5.20
C THR A 208 -12.85 8.09 6.33
N SER A 209 -12.18 6.95 6.55
CA SER A 209 -11.05 6.87 7.48
C SER A 209 -9.83 7.71 7.07
N LEU A 210 -9.82 8.26 5.85
CA LEU A 210 -8.77 9.11 5.30
C LEU A 210 -9.19 10.60 5.25
N GLY A 211 -10.32 10.97 5.85
CA GLY A 211 -10.92 12.31 5.77
C GLY A 211 -12.13 12.35 4.82
N ALA A 212 -12.49 13.56 4.41
CA ALA A 212 -13.53 13.80 3.43
C ALA A 212 -13.10 13.30 2.05
N ILE A 213 -14.05 12.72 1.32
CA ILE A 213 -13.90 12.34 -0.09
C ILE A 213 -14.99 13.02 -0.91
N LEU A 214 -14.60 13.59 -2.06
CA LEU A 214 -15.53 14.05 -3.07
C LEU A 214 -15.37 13.17 -4.31
N VAL A 215 -16.49 12.66 -4.82
CA VAL A 215 -16.54 11.96 -6.10
C VAL A 215 -17.45 12.74 -7.04
N ALA A 216 -16.93 13.13 -8.20
CA ALA A 216 -17.63 13.85 -9.25
C ALA A 216 -17.63 13.02 -10.54
N SER A 217 -18.80 12.86 -11.14
CA SER A 217 -19.01 12.10 -12.38
C SER A 217 -19.83 12.89 -13.39
N SER A 218 -19.47 12.74 -14.66
CA SER A 218 -20.27 13.18 -15.80
C SER A 218 -21.01 11.98 -16.41
N ARG A 219 -21.71 12.21 -17.53
CA ARG A 219 -22.29 11.14 -18.36
C ARG A 219 -21.28 10.15 -18.93
N LYS A 220 -20.01 10.56 -19.05
CA LYS A 220 -18.94 9.76 -19.65
C LYS A 220 -18.10 9.00 -18.63
N GLY A 221 -18.22 9.32 -17.34
CA GLY A 221 -17.50 8.65 -16.27
C GLY A 221 -17.07 9.57 -15.15
N VAL A 222 -16.12 9.11 -14.33
CA VAL A 222 -15.59 9.87 -13.19
C VAL A 222 -14.74 11.03 -13.71
N ALA A 223 -15.13 12.25 -13.38
CA ALA A 223 -14.42 13.48 -13.74
C ALA A 223 -13.39 13.89 -12.67
N ALA A 224 -13.70 13.67 -11.39
CA ALA A 224 -12.78 13.91 -10.30
C ALA A 224 -13.04 13.02 -9.08
N ILE A 225 -11.96 12.67 -8.39
CA ILE A 225 -11.96 12.13 -7.03
C ILE A 225 -11.00 13.01 -6.25
N LEU A 226 -11.47 13.63 -5.17
CA LEU A 226 -10.70 14.49 -4.30
C LEU A 226 -10.76 13.95 -2.87
N LEU A 227 -9.65 14.06 -2.14
CA LEU A 227 -9.52 13.63 -0.75
C LEU A 227 -8.87 14.77 0.04
N GLY A 228 -9.37 15.02 1.24
CA GLY A 228 -8.84 16.06 2.13
C GLY A 228 -9.61 16.09 3.44
N ASP A 229 -9.22 16.99 4.34
CA ASP A 229 -9.85 17.06 5.67
C ASP A 229 -11.10 17.95 5.69
N ASP A 230 -11.15 18.98 4.83
CA ASP A 230 -12.28 19.92 4.71
C ASP A 230 -13.18 19.61 3.50
N PRO A 231 -14.43 19.13 3.71
CA PRO A 231 -15.44 18.95 2.66
C PRO A 231 -15.63 20.18 1.77
N ASP A 232 -15.65 21.38 2.33
CA ASP A 232 -15.94 22.60 1.59
C ASP A 232 -14.77 22.98 0.69
N GLU A 233 -13.53 22.68 1.09
CA GLU A 233 -12.35 22.85 0.26
C GLU A 233 -12.42 21.93 -0.97
N LEU A 234 -12.90 20.70 -0.81
CA LEU A 234 -13.06 19.78 -1.94
C LEU A 234 -14.10 20.31 -2.94
N VAL A 235 -15.21 20.87 -2.46
CA VAL A 235 -16.24 21.47 -3.32
C VAL A 235 -15.71 22.71 -4.04
N ARG A 236 -15.00 23.60 -3.34
CA ARG A 236 -14.34 24.77 -3.95
C ARG A 236 -13.34 24.34 -5.02
N ASN A 237 -12.52 23.32 -4.75
CA ASN A 237 -11.58 22.78 -5.72
C ASN A 237 -12.28 22.24 -6.97
N LEU A 238 -13.42 21.56 -6.81
CA LEU A 238 -14.24 21.09 -7.94
C LEU A 238 -14.77 22.27 -8.77
N GLN A 239 -15.27 23.32 -8.12
CA GLN A 239 -15.78 24.54 -8.76
C GLN A 239 -14.69 25.28 -9.54
N ASP A 240 -13.52 25.49 -8.92
CA ASP A 240 -12.38 26.15 -9.55
C ASP A 240 -11.85 25.37 -10.76
N ARG A 241 -11.93 24.04 -10.70
CA ARG A 241 -11.50 23.14 -11.78
C ARG A 241 -12.47 23.11 -12.95
N PHE A 242 -13.78 23.20 -12.68
CA PHE A 242 -14.83 23.14 -13.70
C PHE A 242 -15.77 24.35 -13.64
N PRO A 243 -15.25 25.58 -13.82
CA PRO A 243 -16.03 26.81 -13.62
C PRO A 243 -17.14 27.02 -14.66
N LYS A 244 -17.16 26.22 -15.73
CA LYS A 244 -18.17 26.29 -16.80
C LYS A 244 -19.06 25.05 -16.87
N ALA A 245 -18.89 24.10 -15.95
CA ALA A 245 -19.76 22.94 -15.83
C ALA A 245 -21.01 23.27 -15.00
N HIS A 246 -22.10 22.55 -15.27
CA HIS A 246 -23.24 22.54 -14.38
C HIS A 246 -23.03 21.48 -13.29
N LEU A 247 -22.66 21.93 -12.08
CA LEU A 247 -22.41 21.06 -10.94
C LEU A 247 -23.71 20.75 -10.19
N ILE A 248 -24.02 19.48 -9.97
CA ILE A 248 -25.22 19.00 -9.27
C ILE A 248 -24.79 18.19 -8.05
N GLY A 249 -25.12 18.66 -6.85
CA GLY A 249 -24.88 17.91 -5.62
C GLY A 249 -25.87 16.76 -5.46
N ALA A 250 -25.45 15.61 -4.94
CA ALA A 250 -26.31 14.44 -4.72
C ALA A 250 -27.46 14.68 -3.71
N ASP A 251 -27.41 15.79 -2.96
CA ASP A 251 -28.46 16.22 -2.03
C ASP A 251 -29.53 17.13 -2.67
N SER A 252 -29.58 17.21 -4.01
CA SER A 252 -30.51 18.04 -4.80
C SER A 252 -31.61 17.23 -5.48
#